data_AF-A0A838U5M0-F1
#
_entry.id   AF-A0A838U5M0-F1
#
_cell.length_a   1.000
_cell.length_b   1.000
_cell.length_c   1.000
_cell.angle_alpha   90.00
_cell.angle_beta   90.00
_cell.angle_gamma   90.00
#
_symmetry.space_group_name_H-M   'P 1'
#
loop_
_entity.id
_entity.type
_entity.pdbx_description
1 polymer ?
#
loop_
_entity_poly.entity_id
_entity_poly.type
_entity_poly.pdbx_seq_one_letter_code
_entity_poly.pdbx_strand_id
1 'polypeptide(L)'
;ENVTYLNDKTIKILSQVNRGSFVYSVGEDIKKGEKVLFKGQLIRAQEMAFLASLNISKIPVFKKPIVAIIPTGTELTDEIEKNKRNRGQKIINTNSHVISCIIEEIGGVSLDFGVTPDKTEILKKKIKIALEKSDIILTIGGSSVGEQDIVETVINSLGKPGVVVHGVKLDRGRVSGLAVINYKPIIILPGPIQGALNAFIVFVRPLIRIFSGRPMKNDLTILATLTENWNSRKKYFDFKKIVYVKVIKYGDKFLATPIVGETQSISLLIKSNGYIVVPEEITNIDKGEKIEVNLLPGFSYIKDSLISK
;
A
#
# COMPACT_ATOMS: atom_id res chain seq x y z
N GLU A 1 15.97 -45.30 21.97
CA GLU A 1 15.43 -45.10 23.34
C GLU A 1 14.77 -46.35 23.89
N ASN A 2 13.84 -46.99 23.16
CA ASN A 2 13.15 -48.21 23.63
C ASN A 2 13.80 -49.54 23.19
N VAL A 3 15.14 -49.59 23.13
CA VAL A 3 15.88 -50.82 22.76
C VAL A 3 17.12 -51.00 23.63
N THR A 4 17.49 -52.24 23.92
CA THR A 4 18.80 -52.62 24.48
C THR A 4 19.52 -53.60 23.58
N TYR A 5 20.85 -53.47 23.47
CA TYR A 5 21.70 -54.42 22.75
C TYR A 5 21.97 -55.63 23.63
N LEU A 6 21.68 -56.82 23.14
CA LEU A 6 22.04 -58.08 23.82
C LEU A 6 23.41 -58.59 23.36
N ASN A 7 23.76 -58.32 22.10
CA ASN A 7 25.08 -58.53 21.48
C ASN A 7 25.12 -57.79 20.12
N ASP A 8 26.20 -57.98 19.35
CA ASP A 8 26.45 -57.31 18.06
C ASP A 8 25.40 -57.59 16.96
N LYS A 9 24.59 -58.65 17.11
CA LYS A 9 23.59 -59.06 16.10
C LYS A 9 22.16 -59.03 16.61
N THR A 10 21.94 -58.73 17.89
CA THR A 10 20.65 -58.93 18.55
C THR A 10 20.29 -57.75 19.44
N ILE A 11 19.09 -57.21 19.24
CA ILE A 11 18.50 -56.17 20.08
C ILE A 11 17.21 -56.68 20.74
N LYS A 12 16.94 -56.19 21.95
CA LYS A 12 15.67 -56.38 22.67
C LYS A 12 14.86 -55.10 22.59
N ILE A 13 13.61 -55.20 22.14
CA ILE A 13 12.65 -54.09 22.16
C ILE A 13 12.01 -54.02 23.55
N LEU A 14 12.02 -52.85 24.17
CA LEU A 14 11.60 -52.64 25.55
C LEU A 14 10.12 -52.27 25.71
N SER A 15 9.44 -51.90 24.62
CA SER A 15 8.03 -51.51 24.61
C SER A 15 7.30 -52.08 23.39
N GLN A 16 5.98 -52.24 23.50
CA GLN A 16 5.16 -52.71 22.38
C GLN A 16 5.15 -51.64 21.27
N VAL A 17 5.37 -52.07 20.02
CA VAL A 17 5.35 -51.20 18.84
C VAL A 17 4.22 -51.66 17.92
N ASN A 18 3.34 -50.74 17.53
CA ASN A 18 2.25 -51.05 16.62
C ASN A 18 2.76 -51.19 15.19
N ARG A 19 2.06 -51.98 14.37
CA ARG A 19 2.36 -52.09 12.94
C ARG A 19 2.28 -50.71 12.30
N GLY A 20 3.34 -50.31 11.59
CA GLY A 20 3.42 -49.02 10.90
C GLY A 20 3.93 -47.86 11.77
N SER A 21 4.20 -48.07 13.06
CA SER A 21 4.86 -47.05 13.88
C SER A 21 6.25 -46.72 13.33
N PHE A 22 6.58 -45.42 13.29
CA PHE A 22 7.87 -44.91 12.80
C PHE A 22 8.17 -45.24 11.32
N VAL A 23 7.14 -45.54 10.52
CA VAL A 23 7.22 -45.73 9.07
C VAL A 23 6.52 -44.55 8.40
N TYR A 24 7.24 -43.84 7.53
CA TYR A 24 6.66 -42.79 6.69
C TYR A 24 6.24 -43.38 5.35
N SER A 25 4.96 -43.24 5.01
CA SER A 25 4.42 -43.78 3.76
C SER A 25 4.71 -42.85 2.58
N VAL A 26 4.85 -43.43 1.39
CA VAL A 26 5.02 -42.64 0.16
C VAL A 26 3.80 -41.73 -0.04
N GLY A 27 4.04 -40.43 -0.11
CA GLY A 27 2.99 -39.43 -0.30
C GLY A 27 2.09 -39.22 0.93
N GLU A 28 2.59 -39.53 2.13
CA GLU A 28 1.88 -39.26 3.39
C GLU A 28 1.66 -37.77 3.63
N ASP A 29 2.64 -36.93 3.26
CA ASP A 29 2.55 -35.47 3.34
C ASP A 29 1.83 -34.88 2.11
N ILE A 30 2.37 -35.13 0.90
CA ILE A 30 1.76 -34.69 -0.37
C ILE A 30 1.78 -35.81 -1.40
N LYS A 31 0.66 -35.95 -2.10
CA LYS A 31 0.52 -36.94 -3.18
C LYS A 31 1.02 -36.38 -4.50
N LYS A 32 1.54 -37.27 -5.35
CA LYS A 32 1.89 -36.93 -6.73
C LYS A 32 0.66 -36.38 -7.46
N GLY A 33 0.80 -35.22 -8.09
CA GLY A 33 -0.26 -34.54 -8.84
C GLY A 33 -1.15 -33.62 -7.99
N GLU A 34 -0.94 -33.56 -6.68
CA GLU A 34 -1.65 -32.62 -5.81
C GLU A 34 -1.21 -31.18 -6.07
N LYS A 35 -2.17 -30.26 -6.01
CA LYS A 35 -1.93 -28.84 -6.23
C LYS A 35 -1.52 -28.18 -4.92
N VAL A 36 -0.24 -27.81 -4.84
CA VAL A 36 0.37 -27.27 -3.62
C VAL A 36 0.37 -25.75 -3.54
N LEU A 37 0.23 -25.05 -4.68
CA LEU A 37 0.17 -23.59 -4.76
C LEU A 37 -0.90 -23.12 -5.75
N PHE A 38 -1.47 -21.94 -5.49
CA PHE A 38 -2.47 -21.28 -6.33
C PHE A 38 -1.91 -20.02 -7.00
N LYS A 39 -2.40 -19.72 -8.22
CA LYS A 39 -2.07 -18.45 -8.89
C LYS A 39 -2.57 -17.28 -8.03
N GLY A 40 -1.71 -16.31 -7.80
CA GLY A 40 -2.01 -15.13 -6.96
C GLY A 40 -1.79 -15.37 -5.46
N GLN A 41 -1.35 -16.57 -5.06
CA GLN A 41 -0.92 -16.83 -3.70
C GLN A 41 0.39 -16.08 -3.40
N LEU A 42 0.46 -15.45 -2.23
CA LEU A 42 1.69 -14.86 -1.73
C LEU A 42 2.65 -15.98 -1.33
N ILE A 43 3.88 -15.92 -1.83
CA ILE A 43 4.95 -16.85 -1.46
C ILE A 43 5.62 -16.35 -0.19
N ARG A 44 5.45 -17.07 0.93
CA ARG A 44 6.08 -16.80 2.21
C ARG A 44 7.24 -17.76 2.46
N ALA A 45 7.87 -17.68 3.63
CA ALA A 45 9.01 -18.51 3.99
C ALA A 45 8.71 -20.02 3.90
N GLN A 46 7.54 -20.44 4.35
CA GLN A 46 7.12 -21.84 4.29
C GLN A 46 6.88 -22.32 2.86
N GLU A 47 6.27 -21.51 1.99
CA GLU A 47 6.09 -21.89 0.58
C GLU A 47 7.44 -22.01 -0.14
N MET A 48 8.42 -21.16 0.20
CA MET A 48 9.79 -21.25 -0.32
C MET A 48 10.47 -22.55 0.10
N ALA A 49 10.44 -22.89 1.39
CA ALA A 49 11.03 -24.12 1.92
C ALA A 49 10.34 -25.37 1.33
N PHE A 50 9.04 -25.29 1.18
CA PHE A 50 8.22 -26.35 0.60
C PHE A 50 8.54 -26.60 -0.88
N LEU A 51 8.69 -25.54 -1.68
CA LEU A 51 9.14 -25.70 -3.08
C LEU A 51 10.53 -26.32 -3.17
N ALA A 52 11.44 -25.93 -2.27
CA ALA A 52 12.78 -26.50 -2.21
C ALA A 52 12.78 -27.99 -1.85
N SER A 53 11.92 -28.43 -0.92
CA SER A 53 11.80 -29.87 -0.57
C SER A 53 11.28 -30.72 -1.73
N LEU A 54 10.55 -30.11 -2.67
CA LEU A 54 10.11 -30.73 -3.93
C LEU A 54 11.15 -30.62 -5.06
N ASN A 55 12.37 -30.15 -4.78
CA ASN A 55 13.41 -29.85 -5.77
C ASN A 55 13.00 -28.80 -6.82
N ILE A 56 12.08 -27.90 -6.49
CA ILE A 56 11.65 -26.81 -7.37
C ILE A 56 12.46 -25.55 -7.04
N SER A 57 13.40 -25.19 -7.91
CA SER A 57 14.29 -24.04 -7.71
C SER A 57 13.75 -22.72 -8.26
N LYS A 58 12.79 -22.77 -9.18
CA LYS A 58 12.20 -21.59 -9.84
C LYS A 58 10.72 -21.81 -10.12
N ILE A 59 9.94 -20.75 -9.92
CA ILE A 59 8.52 -20.71 -10.29
C ILE A 59 8.21 -19.40 -11.03
N PRO A 60 7.22 -19.39 -11.94
CA PRO A 60 6.73 -18.15 -12.51
C PRO A 60 6.01 -17.32 -11.45
N VAL A 61 6.32 -16.03 -11.38
CA VAL A 61 5.70 -15.06 -10.46
C VAL A 61 5.24 -13.82 -11.20
N PHE A 62 4.34 -13.06 -10.58
CA PHE A 62 4.00 -11.73 -11.09
C PHE A 62 5.18 -10.77 -10.90
N LYS A 63 5.47 -9.96 -11.92
CA LYS A 63 6.44 -8.89 -11.81
C LYS A 63 5.91 -7.82 -10.86
N LYS A 64 6.79 -7.23 -10.04
CA LYS A 64 6.43 -6.04 -9.25
C LYS A 64 6.12 -4.88 -10.21
N PRO A 65 4.97 -4.19 -10.08
CA PRO A 65 4.67 -3.02 -10.90
C PRO A 65 5.63 -1.88 -10.59
N ILE A 66 6.11 -1.22 -11.64
CA ILE A 66 6.91 0.00 -11.51
C ILE A 66 5.97 1.20 -11.49
N VAL A 67 6.11 2.06 -10.49
CA VAL A 67 5.26 3.25 -10.28
C VAL A 67 6.14 4.49 -10.39
N ALA A 68 5.97 5.25 -11.47
CA ALA A 68 6.65 6.52 -11.65
C ALA A 68 6.00 7.62 -10.80
N ILE A 69 6.81 8.47 -10.17
CA ILE A 69 6.34 9.58 -9.34
C ILE A 69 6.94 10.88 -9.87
N ILE A 70 6.08 11.84 -10.19
CA ILE A 70 6.44 13.12 -10.78
C ILE A 70 5.81 14.23 -9.92
N PRO A 71 6.46 14.66 -8.84
CA PRO A 71 6.02 15.83 -8.09
C PRO A 71 6.20 17.10 -8.94
N THR A 72 5.19 17.97 -8.93
CA THR A 72 5.17 19.24 -9.68
C THR A 72 4.92 20.40 -8.73
N GLY A 73 5.76 21.43 -8.83
CA GLY A 73 5.63 22.65 -8.06
C GLY A 73 6.93 23.45 -8.05
N THR A 74 6.86 24.71 -8.47
CA THR A 74 8.03 25.62 -8.46
C THR A 74 8.56 25.92 -7.05
N GLU A 75 7.68 25.85 -6.05
CA GLU A 75 7.97 26.01 -4.63
C GLU A 75 8.70 24.82 -4.01
N LEU A 76 8.68 23.66 -4.67
CA LEU A 76 9.22 22.41 -4.14
C LEU A 76 10.74 22.28 -4.34
N THR A 77 11.38 21.47 -3.48
CA THR A 77 12.77 20.99 -3.64
C THR A 77 13.00 19.64 -2.97
N ASP A 78 13.92 18.86 -3.55
CA ASP A 78 14.47 17.64 -2.93
C ASP A 78 15.80 17.92 -2.19
N GLU A 79 16.38 19.12 -2.34
CA GLU A 79 17.70 19.46 -1.80
C GLU A 79 17.62 19.89 -0.31
N ILE A 80 17.36 18.94 0.61
CA ILE A 80 17.13 19.20 2.05
C ILE A 80 18.23 20.07 2.67
N GLU A 81 19.51 19.66 2.54
CA GLU A 81 20.63 20.38 3.16
C GLU A 81 20.84 21.78 2.58
N LYS A 82 20.65 21.94 1.28
CA LYS A 82 20.76 23.24 0.62
C LYS A 82 19.59 24.15 1.02
N ASN A 83 18.38 23.61 1.11
CA ASN A 83 17.22 24.35 1.56
C ASN A 83 17.40 24.84 3.01
N LYS A 84 17.96 24.00 3.89
CA LYS A 84 18.32 24.37 5.26
C LYS A 84 19.32 25.54 5.30
N ARG A 85 20.37 25.50 4.47
CA ARG A 85 21.34 26.62 4.35
C ARG A 85 20.67 27.90 3.83
N ASN A 86 19.70 27.76 2.94
CA ASN A 86 18.90 28.87 2.39
C ASN A 86 17.71 29.26 3.28
N ARG A 87 17.77 28.98 4.60
CA ARG A 87 16.73 29.34 5.59
C ARG A 87 15.33 28.79 5.27
N GLY A 88 15.23 27.69 4.52
CA GLY A 88 13.96 27.03 4.23
C GLY A 88 13.05 27.79 3.24
N GLN A 89 13.63 28.51 2.28
CA GLN A 89 12.86 29.27 1.28
C GLN A 89 11.95 28.41 0.39
N LYS A 90 12.28 27.12 0.22
CA LYS A 90 11.48 26.17 -0.55
C LYS A 90 10.82 25.15 0.36
N ILE A 91 9.74 24.54 -0.13
CA ILE A 91 9.04 23.45 0.55
C ILE A 91 9.71 22.13 0.18
N ILE A 92 10.03 21.30 1.19
CA ILE A 92 10.59 19.96 0.92
C ILE A 92 9.51 19.06 0.35
N ASN A 93 9.83 18.35 -0.74
CA ASN A 93 8.98 17.34 -1.34
C ASN A 93 8.86 16.10 -0.44
N THR A 94 7.92 16.13 0.49
CA THR A 94 7.68 15.02 1.43
C THR A 94 6.73 13.96 0.87
N ASN A 95 5.83 14.34 -0.05
CA ASN A 95 4.84 13.42 -0.61
C ASN A 95 5.50 12.28 -1.39
N SER A 96 6.49 12.59 -2.23
CA SER A 96 7.18 11.57 -3.04
C SER A 96 7.90 10.58 -2.13
N HIS A 97 8.59 11.06 -1.09
CA HIS A 97 9.24 10.18 -0.12
C HIS A 97 8.26 9.22 0.57
N VAL A 98 7.16 9.72 1.13
CA VAL A 98 6.18 8.86 1.83
C VAL A 98 5.54 7.85 0.86
N ILE A 99 5.14 8.30 -0.32
CA ILE A 99 4.49 7.46 -1.32
C ILE A 99 5.45 6.38 -1.87
N SER A 100 6.71 6.73 -2.14
CA SER A 100 7.75 5.77 -2.57
C SER A 100 7.92 4.64 -1.56
N CYS A 101 8.06 4.98 -0.27
CA CYS A 101 8.19 3.97 0.79
C CYS A 101 6.97 3.05 0.85
N ILE A 102 5.75 3.62 0.79
CA ILE A 102 4.53 2.83 0.81
C ILE A 102 4.43 1.91 -0.41
N ILE A 103 4.79 2.38 -1.61
CA ILE A 103 4.79 1.57 -2.85
C ILE A 103 5.66 0.33 -2.69
N GLU A 104 6.86 0.48 -2.16
CA GLU A 104 7.82 -0.61 -1.97
C GLU A 104 7.29 -1.66 -0.97
N GLU A 105 6.73 -1.18 0.14
CA GLU A 105 6.12 -2.01 1.20
C GLU A 105 4.90 -2.80 0.70
N ILE A 106 4.11 -2.24 -0.22
CA ILE A 106 2.95 -2.93 -0.80
C ILE A 106 3.27 -3.72 -2.07
N GLY A 107 4.55 -3.93 -2.38
CA GLY A 107 5.03 -4.85 -3.42
C GLY A 107 5.19 -4.23 -4.81
N GLY A 108 5.20 -2.91 -4.92
CA GLY A 108 5.63 -2.18 -6.12
C GLY A 108 7.12 -1.86 -6.12
N VAL A 109 7.55 -1.16 -7.18
CA VAL A 109 8.87 -0.53 -7.29
C VAL A 109 8.65 0.94 -7.55
N SER A 110 9.19 1.80 -6.68
CA SER A 110 9.10 3.25 -6.86
C SER A 110 10.11 3.73 -7.90
N LEU A 111 9.72 4.64 -8.79
CA LEU A 111 10.61 5.33 -9.73
C LEU A 111 10.37 6.84 -9.62
N ASP A 112 11.12 7.48 -8.73
CA ASP A 112 11.01 8.92 -8.48
C ASP A 112 11.74 9.74 -9.56
N PHE A 113 11.04 10.66 -10.21
CA PHE A 113 11.61 11.57 -11.22
C PHE A 113 12.09 12.90 -10.62
N GLY A 114 11.96 13.08 -9.30
CA GLY A 114 12.31 14.29 -8.56
C GLY A 114 11.41 15.47 -8.91
N VAL A 115 11.56 16.56 -8.14
CA VAL A 115 10.80 17.80 -8.32
C VAL A 115 10.84 18.29 -9.76
N THR A 116 9.66 18.59 -10.28
CA THR A 116 9.44 19.08 -11.63
C THR A 116 8.92 20.51 -11.54
N PRO A 117 9.64 21.50 -12.09
CA PRO A 117 9.13 22.86 -12.20
C PRO A 117 7.85 22.89 -13.05
N ASP A 118 6.99 23.88 -12.81
CA ASP A 118 5.74 24.11 -13.55
C ASP A 118 6.01 24.64 -14.97
N LYS A 119 6.66 23.81 -15.78
CA LYS A 119 7.03 24.08 -17.18
C LYS A 119 6.54 22.94 -18.05
N THR A 120 5.57 23.22 -18.91
CA THR A 120 4.89 22.27 -19.81
C THR A 120 5.87 21.33 -20.52
N GLU A 121 6.92 21.84 -21.15
CA GLU A 121 7.88 21.03 -21.90
C GLU A 121 8.69 20.06 -21.02
N ILE A 122 9.05 20.49 -19.79
CA ILE A 122 9.80 19.64 -18.86
C ILE A 122 8.88 18.52 -18.35
N LEU A 123 7.65 18.87 -17.95
CA LEU A 123 6.67 17.89 -17.48
C LEU A 123 6.33 16.89 -18.58
N LYS A 124 6.10 17.38 -19.81
CA LYS A 124 5.83 16.55 -20.99
C LYS A 124 6.95 15.55 -21.25
N LYS A 125 8.20 15.99 -21.17
CA LYS A 125 9.37 15.10 -21.31
C LYS A 125 9.42 14.04 -20.21
N LYS A 126 9.20 14.42 -18.94
CA LYS A 126 9.20 13.46 -17.82
C LYS A 126 8.07 12.44 -17.96
N ILE A 127 6.85 12.86 -18.30
CA ILE A 127 5.72 11.93 -18.51
C ILE A 127 5.99 10.97 -19.68
N LYS A 128 6.59 11.42 -20.79
CA LYS A 128 7.00 10.52 -21.89
C LYS A 128 7.97 9.44 -21.42
N ILE A 129 9.01 9.82 -20.66
CA ILE A 129 9.97 8.86 -20.13
C ILE A 129 9.31 7.91 -19.12
N ALA A 130 8.39 8.42 -18.29
CA ALA A 130 7.63 7.58 -17.36
C ALA A 130 6.72 6.57 -18.10
N LEU A 131 6.06 6.98 -19.18
CA LEU A 131 5.26 6.09 -20.03
C LEU A 131 6.08 4.96 -20.66
N GLU A 132 7.38 5.11 -20.82
CA GLU A 132 8.26 4.03 -21.29
C GLU A 132 8.73 3.13 -20.14
N LYS A 133 9.02 3.72 -18.97
CA LYS A 133 9.74 3.04 -17.87
C LYS A 133 8.87 2.48 -16.76
N SER A 134 7.60 2.86 -16.66
CA SER A 134 6.71 2.43 -15.58
C SER A 134 5.41 1.82 -16.08
N ASP A 135 4.71 1.13 -15.18
CA ASP A 135 3.40 0.53 -15.39
C ASP A 135 2.27 1.47 -14.94
N ILE A 136 2.55 2.28 -13.91
CA ILE A 136 1.65 3.29 -13.34
C ILE A 136 2.42 4.61 -13.25
N ILE A 137 1.75 5.74 -13.45
CA ILE A 137 2.34 7.08 -13.31
C ILE A 137 1.53 7.89 -12.31
N LEU A 138 2.22 8.54 -11.38
CA LEU A 138 1.65 9.46 -10.41
C LEU A 138 2.22 10.84 -10.66
N THR A 139 1.35 11.84 -10.83
CA THR A 139 1.74 13.24 -10.66
C THR A 139 1.27 13.71 -9.30
N ILE A 140 2.03 14.58 -8.64
CA ILE A 140 1.67 15.10 -7.31
C ILE A 140 1.72 16.61 -7.34
N GLY A 141 0.59 17.27 -7.12
CA GLY A 141 0.46 18.72 -7.28
C GLY A 141 0.08 19.11 -8.72
N GLY A 142 0.27 20.39 -9.06
CA GLY A 142 -0.07 20.94 -10.38
C GLY A 142 -1.56 21.27 -10.57
N SER A 143 -2.45 20.66 -9.79
CA SER A 143 -3.89 20.92 -9.81
C SER A 143 -4.29 22.10 -8.92
N SER A 144 -4.30 23.32 -9.47
CA SER A 144 -4.90 24.48 -8.81
C SER A 144 -6.33 24.70 -9.30
N VAL A 145 -7.22 25.09 -8.39
CA VAL A 145 -8.60 25.47 -8.71
C VAL A 145 -8.57 26.90 -9.24
N GLY A 146 -8.33 27.11 -10.54
CA GLY A 146 -8.49 28.44 -11.14
C GLY A 146 -7.65 28.77 -12.37
N GLU A 147 -6.60 28.00 -12.67
CA GLU A 147 -5.81 28.15 -13.90
C GLU A 147 -5.77 26.79 -14.59
N GLN A 148 -5.67 26.76 -15.92
CA GLN A 148 -5.57 25.51 -16.68
C GLN A 148 -4.49 24.62 -16.06
N ASP A 149 -4.90 23.46 -15.55
CA ASP A 149 -3.98 22.53 -14.92
C ASP A 149 -2.95 22.09 -15.97
N ILE A 150 -1.70 22.50 -15.76
CA ILE A 150 -0.57 22.19 -16.64
C ILE A 150 -0.45 20.67 -16.79
N VAL A 151 -0.73 19.91 -15.73
CA VAL A 151 -0.66 18.45 -15.73
C VAL A 151 -1.69 17.89 -16.69
N GLU A 152 -2.95 18.30 -16.58
CA GLU A 152 -4.02 17.81 -17.46
C GLU A 152 -3.78 18.20 -18.91
N THR A 153 -3.36 19.44 -19.14
CA THR A 153 -3.03 19.94 -20.47
C THR A 153 -1.92 19.11 -21.10
N VAL A 154 -0.85 18.83 -20.36
CA VAL A 154 0.26 17.99 -20.83
C VAL A 154 -0.22 16.57 -21.10
N ILE A 155 -0.96 15.94 -20.20
CA ILE A 155 -1.49 14.58 -20.36
C ILE A 155 -2.35 14.49 -21.63
N ASN A 156 -3.30 15.40 -21.82
CA ASN A 156 -4.18 15.42 -22.99
C ASN A 156 -3.41 15.66 -24.29
N SER A 157 -2.29 16.38 -24.25
CA SER A 157 -1.41 16.58 -25.41
C SER A 157 -0.57 15.34 -25.78
N LEU A 158 -0.43 14.38 -24.87
CA LEU A 158 0.47 13.24 -25.03
C LEU A 158 -0.23 12.01 -25.63
N GLY A 159 -1.55 11.90 -25.53
CA GLY A 159 -2.30 10.82 -26.13
C GLY A 159 -3.76 10.78 -25.69
N LYS A 160 -4.54 9.91 -26.35
CA LYS A 160 -5.94 9.63 -26.01
C LYS A 160 -6.06 8.32 -25.20
N PRO A 161 -7.08 8.17 -24.34
CA PRO A 161 -8.14 9.14 -24.05
C PRO A 161 -7.67 10.36 -23.24
N GLY A 162 -6.46 10.35 -22.68
CA GLY A 162 -5.97 11.45 -21.85
C GLY A 162 -6.65 11.41 -20.50
N VAL A 163 -7.00 12.58 -19.96
CA VAL A 163 -7.76 12.71 -18.71
C VAL A 163 -9.20 12.25 -18.93
N VAL A 164 -9.63 11.27 -18.14
CA VAL A 164 -10.97 10.67 -18.21
C VAL A 164 -11.86 11.07 -17.04
N VAL A 165 -11.27 11.46 -15.90
CA VAL A 165 -11.98 11.96 -14.72
C VAL A 165 -11.24 13.18 -14.19
N HIS A 166 -11.97 14.29 -14.04
CA HIS A 166 -11.51 15.50 -13.38
C HIS A 166 -12.24 15.67 -12.05
N GLY A 167 -11.52 15.41 -10.96
CA GLY A 167 -12.06 15.46 -9.61
C GLY A 167 -12.94 14.28 -9.23
N VAL A 168 -13.03 14.02 -7.92
CA VAL A 168 -13.69 12.84 -7.34
C VAL A 168 -14.39 13.19 -6.03
N LYS A 169 -15.44 12.45 -5.67
CA LYS A 169 -16.11 12.57 -4.35
C LYS A 169 -15.29 11.94 -3.22
N LEU A 170 -14.08 12.46 -3.00
CA LEU A 170 -13.15 12.03 -1.95
C LEU A 170 -12.82 13.21 -1.04
N ASP A 171 -13.22 13.13 0.23
CA ASP A 171 -12.89 14.16 1.21
C ASP A 171 -11.38 14.19 1.43
N ARG A 172 -10.79 15.37 1.24
CA ARG A 172 -9.34 15.56 1.10
C ARG A 172 -8.80 14.61 0.03
N GLY A 173 -8.85 15.05 -1.23
CA GLY A 173 -8.70 14.17 -2.39
C GLY A 173 -9.52 14.62 -3.60
N ARG A 174 -10.43 15.58 -3.41
CA ARG A 174 -11.40 16.02 -4.43
C ARG A 174 -10.84 16.40 -5.79
N VAL A 175 -9.62 16.92 -5.86
CA VAL A 175 -8.98 17.37 -7.12
C VAL A 175 -8.22 16.25 -7.81
N SER A 176 -8.30 15.01 -7.29
CA SER A 176 -7.61 13.89 -7.93
C SER A 176 -8.21 13.63 -9.31
N GLY A 177 -7.34 13.43 -10.28
CA GLY A 177 -7.70 13.11 -11.65
C GLY A 177 -7.29 11.70 -12.04
N LEU A 178 -8.01 11.11 -12.97
CA LEU A 178 -7.68 9.82 -13.57
C LEU A 178 -7.47 10.03 -15.06
N ALA A 179 -6.38 9.48 -15.58
CA ALA A 179 -6.03 9.56 -16.98
C ALA A 179 -5.49 8.22 -17.48
N VAL A 180 -5.56 8.01 -18.79
CA VAL A 180 -5.01 6.84 -19.47
C VAL A 180 -4.31 7.27 -20.75
N ILE A 181 -3.08 6.82 -20.92
CA ILE A 181 -2.31 6.95 -22.17
C ILE A 181 -1.69 5.59 -22.47
N ASN A 182 -1.88 5.08 -23.69
CA ASN A 182 -1.29 3.80 -24.13
C ASN A 182 -1.57 2.64 -23.15
N TYR A 183 -2.81 2.54 -22.66
CA TYR A 183 -3.25 1.57 -21.65
C TYR A 183 -2.58 1.67 -20.27
N LYS A 184 -1.77 2.72 -20.03
CA LYS A 184 -1.13 2.97 -18.74
C LYS A 184 -1.94 3.99 -17.93
N PRO A 185 -2.32 3.66 -16.68
CA PRO A 185 -3.01 4.60 -15.81
C PRO A 185 -2.07 5.70 -15.34
N ILE A 186 -2.56 6.93 -15.38
CA ILE A 186 -1.94 8.10 -14.80
C ILE A 186 -2.89 8.64 -13.73
N ILE A 187 -2.41 8.76 -12.49
CA ILE A 187 -3.20 9.26 -11.36
C ILE A 187 -2.65 10.63 -10.97
N ILE A 188 -3.51 11.64 -11.04
CA ILE A 188 -3.18 13.01 -10.66
C ILE A 188 -3.52 13.14 -9.18
N LEU A 189 -2.49 13.17 -8.34
CA LEU A 189 -2.64 13.28 -6.89
C LEU A 189 -2.60 14.76 -6.44
N PRO A 190 -3.42 15.15 -5.46
CA PRO A 190 -3.38 16.50 -4.91
C PRO A 190 -2.02 16.85 -4.29
N GLY A 191 -1.68 18.14 -4.26
CA GLY A 191 -0.47 18.63 -3.58
C GLY A 191 -0.46 18.43 -2.05
N PRO A 192 -1.54 18.70 -1.30
CA PRO A 192 -1.56 18.44 0.15
C PRO A 192 -1.43 16.95 0.48
N ILE A 193 -0.51 16.60 1.38
CA ILE A 193 -0.14 15.21 1.72
C ILE A 193 -1.34 14.32 2.04
N GLN A 194 -2.32 14.81 2.81
CA GLN A 194 -3.46 13.98 3.16
C GLN A 194 -4.34 13.68 1.94
N GLY A 195 -4.47 14.64 1.03
CA GLY A 195 -5.18 14.46 -0.23
C GLY A 195 -4.45 13.46 -1.14
N ALA A 196 -3.13 13.60 -1.26
CA ALA A 196 -2.28 12.69 -2.01
C ALA A 196 -2.41 11.25 -1.49
N LEU A 197 -2.31 11.06 -0.17
CA LEU A 197 -2.36 9.73 0.44
C LEU A 197 -3.75 9.11 0.37
N ASN A 198 -4.82 9.89 0.57
CA ASN A 198 -6.19 9.41 0.41
C ASN A 198 -6.44 8.93 -1.02
N ALA A 199 -6.04 9.71 -2.02
CA ALA A 199 -6.17 9.35 -3.42
C ALA A 199 -5.27 8.15 -3.78
N PHE A 200 -4.07 8.06 -3.22
CA PHE A 200 -3.21 6.90 -3.34
C PHE A 200 -3.89 5.63 -2.81
N ILE A 201 -4.48 5.67 -1.61
CA ILE A 201 -5.18 4.54 -1.00
C ILE A 201 -6.37 4.08 -1.86
N VAL A 202 -7.13 5.03 -2.41
CA VAL A 202 -8.36 4.73 -3.17
C VAL A 202 -8.07 4.27 -4.60
N PHE A 203 -7.09 4.87 -5.29
CA PHE A 203 -6.87 4.64 -6.71
C PHE A 203 -5.58 3.88 -7.04
N VAL A 204 -4.48 4.18 -6.35
CA VAL A 204 -3.15 3.63 -6.70
C VAL A 204 -2.93 2.26 -6.06
N ARG A 205 -3.26 2.10 -4.77
CA ARG A 205 -3.10 0.84 -4.05
C ARG A 205 -3.84 -0.32 -4.73
N PRO A 206 -5.10 -0.19 -5.19
CA PRO A 206 -5.77 -1.26 -5.93
C PRO A 206 -5.05 -1.62 -7.24
N LEU A 207 -4.53 -0.63 -7.98
CA LEU A 207 -3.77 -0.87 -9.21
C LEU A 207 -2.50 -1.68 -8.93
N ILE A 208 -1.75 -1.33 -7.89
CA ILE A 208 -0.55 -2.10 -7.50
C ILE A 208 -0.92 -3.54 -7.16
N ARG A 209 -2.04 -3.77 -6.46
CA ARG A 209 -2.52 -5.14 -6.16
C ARG A 209 -2.89 -5.92 -7.43
N ILE A 210 -3.61 -5.30 -8.35
CA ILE A 210 -4.00 -5.93 -9.62
C ILE A 210 -2.75 -6.31 -10.43
N PHE A 211 -1.81 -5.39 -10.60
CA PHE A 211 -0.60 -5.62 -11.40
C PHE A 211 0.35 -6.64 -10.75
N SER A 212 0.39 -6.69 -9.42
CA SER A 212 1.17 -7.69 -8.66
C SER A 212 0.46 -9.03 -8.48
N GLY A 213 -0.73 -9.22 -9.08
CA GLY A 213 -1.50 -10.46 -8.98
C GLY A 213 -2.05 -10.76 -7.59
N ARG A 214 -2.15 -9.75 -6.71
CA ARG A 214 -2.69 -9.88 -5.36
C ARG A 214 -4.22 -9.78 -5.37
N PRO A 215 -4.94 -10.48 -4.49
CA PRO A 215 -6.40 -10.36 -4.36
C PRO A 215 -6.83 -8.91 -4.11
N MET A 216 -7.97 -8.45 -4.64
CA MET A 216 -8.41 -7.06 -4.42
C MET A 216 -8.78 -6.77 -2.95
N LYS A 217 -9.27 -7.77 -2.22
CA LYS A 217 -9.64 -7.62 -0.81
C LYS A 217 -8.44 -7.17 0.02
N ASN A 218 -8.65 -6.21 0.91
CA ASN A 218 -7.66 -5.90 1.93
C ASN A 218 -7.79 -6.92 3.06
N ASP A 219 -6.76 -7.72 3.29
CA ASP A 219 -6.78 -8.71 4.37
C ASP A 219 -5.93 -8.26 5.58
N LEU A 220 -5.50 -7.00 5.59
CA LEU A 220 -4.83 -6.37 6.73
C LEU A 220 -5.80 -5.39 7.37
N THR A 221 -6.78 -5.93 8.07
CA THR A 221 -7.75 -5.17 8.86
C THR A 221 -7.81 -5.71 10.28
N ILE A 222 -8.15 -4.84 11.22
CA ILE A 222 -8.39 -5.19 12.62
C ILE A 222 -9.70 -4.58 13.07
N LEU A 223 -10.45 -5.33 13.88
CA LEU A 223 -11.66 -4.83 14.52
C LEU A 223 -11.27 -4.06 15.78
N ALA A 224 -11.60 -2.77 15.82
CA ALA A 224 -11.30 -1.89 16.96
C ALA A 224 -12.55 -1.17 17.45
N THR A 225 -12.57 -0.79 18.71
CA THR A 225 -13.62 0.06 19.30
C THR A 225 -13.22 1.52 19.24
N LEU A 226 -14.09 2.36 18.70
CA LEU A 226 -13.86 3.80 18.61
C LEU A 226 -13.87 4.45 19.99
N THR A 227 -12.86 5.25 20.32
CA THR A 227 -12.70 5.85 21.66
C THR A 227 -13.35 7.21 21.81
N GLU A 228 -13.63 7.89 20.69
CA GLU A 228 -14.20 9.23 20.62
C GLU A 228 -15.16 9.31 19.43
N ASN A 229 -16.22 10.11 19.54
CA ASN A 229 -17.14 10.31 18.41
C ASN A 229 -16.38 10.93 17.25
N TRP A 230 -16.57 10.38 16.05
CA TRP A 230 -16.10 11.01 14.83
C TRP A 230 -17.27 11.61 14.07
N ASN A 231 -17.13 12.86 13.64
CA ASN A 231 -18.12 13.55 12.81
C ASN A 231 -17.47 13.99 11.51
N SER A 232 -18.19 13.77 10.42
CA SER A 232 -17.82 14.30 9.11
C SER A 232 -17.85 15.82 9.10
N ARG A 233 -17.02 16.42 8.24
CA ARG A 233 -17.09 17.86 8.01
C ARG A 233 -18.39 18.18 7.27
N LYS A 234 -19.07 19.25 7.69
CA LYS A 234 -20.27 19.75 6.99
C LYS A 234 -20.01 20.03 5.50
N LYS A 235 -18.80 20.50 5.19
CA LYS A 235 -18.31 20.67 3.82
C LYS A 235 -17.88 19.30 3.28
N TYR A 236 -18.53 18.83 2.21
CA TYR A 236 -18.34 17.51 1.59
C TYR A 236 -18.89 16.33 2.41
N PHE A 237 -20.08 16.51 3.01
CA PHE A 237 -20.73 15.49 3.82
C PHE A 237 -21.06 14.22 3.02
N ASP A 238 -21.33 14.35 1.72
CA ASP A 238 -21.68 13.29 0.77
C ASP A 238 -20.47 12.68 0.05
N PHE A 239 -19.25 12.86 0.57
CA PHE A 239 -18.02 12.35 -0.05
C PHE A 239 -17.51 11.13 0.70
N LYS A 240 -16.80 10.22 0.02
CA LYS A 240 -16.06 9.13 0.67
C LYS A 240 -14.95 9.74 1.52
N LYS A 241 -14.71 9.22 2.72
CA LYS A 241 -13.73 9.79 3.65
C LYS A 241 -12.71 8.74 4.07
N ILE A 242 -11.47 9.18 4.21
CA ILE A 242 -10.42 8.41 4.86
C ILE A 242 -10.12 9.10 6.19
N VAL A 243 -10.38 8.40 7.29
CA VAL A 243 -10.14 8.92 8.64
C VAL A 243 -8.96 8.17 9.23
N TYR A 244 -7.90 8.89 9.51
CA TYR A 244 -6.71 8.34 10.15
C TYR A 244 -6.99 8.11 11.63
N VAL A 245 -6.52 6.98 12.14
CA VAL A 245 -6.72 6.59 13.53
C VAL A 245 -5.39 6.21 14.18
N LYS A 246 -5.30 6.46 15.48
CA LYS A 246 -4.31 5.85 16.34
C LYS A 246 -4.93 4.63 17.00
N VAL A 247 -4.38 3.47 16.69
CA VAL A 247 -4.74 2.19 17.27
C VAL A 247 -3.78 1.83 18.38
N ILE A 248 -4.35 1.42 19.51
CA ILE A 248 -3.64 0.81 20.62
C ILE A 248 -4.30 -0.51 21.01
N LYS A 249 -3.50 -1.46 21.51
CA LYS A 249 -4.01 -2.69 22.13
C LYS A 249 -4.23 -2.43 23.62
N TYR A 250 -5.41 -2.78 24.13
CA TYR A 250 -5.78 -2.69 25.55
C TYR A 250 -6.41 -4.01 26.00
N GLY A 251 -5.64 -4.83 26.73
CA GLY A 251 -5.99 -6.23 26.99
C GLY A 251 -6.13 -7.00 25.68
N ASP A 252 -7.27 -7.67 25.50
CA ASP A 252 -7.59 -8.44 24.28
C ASP A 252 -8.31 -7.62 23.20
N LYS A 253 -8.50 -6.31 23.41
CA LYS A 253 -9.23 -5.44 22.49
C LYS A 253 -8.30 -4.42 21.83
N PHE A 254 -8.68 -3.98 20.64
CA PHE A 254 -8.08 -2.82 19.99
C PHE A 254 -8.97 -1.60 20.19
N LEU A 255 -8.36 -0.48 20.51
CA LEU A 255 -9.01 0.82 20.63
C LEU A 255 -8.48 1.73 19.52
N ALA A 256 -9.36 2.47 18.87
CA ALA A 256 -9.01 3.38 17.78
C ALA A 256 -9.48 4.80 18.10
N THR A 257 -8.54 5.73 18.16
CA THR A 257 -8.81 7.17 18.34
C THR A 257 -8.67 7.90 17.00
N PRO A 258 -9.71 8.56 16.47
CA PRO A 258 -9.60 9.43 15.31
C PRO A 258 -8.55 10.52 15.47
N ILE A 259 -7.74 10.75 14.43
CA ILE A 259 -6.78 11.84 14.39
C ILE A 259 -7.27 12.88 13.38
N VAL A 260 -7.54 14.08 13.90
CA VAL A 260 -7.93 15.25 13.10
C VAL A 260 -6.73 16.19 12.98
N GLY A 261 -6.53 16.76 11.80
CA GLY A 261 -5.49 17.74 11.53
C GLY A 261 -5.74 18.46 10.23
N GLU A 262 -4.82 19.34 9.84
CA GLU A 262 -4.89 20.07 8.56
C GLU A 262 -4.44 19.21 7.39
N THR A 263 -4.91 19.54 6.18
CA THR A 263 -4.66 18.73 4.96
C THR A 263 -3.18 18.62 4.59
N GLN A 264 -2.36 19.58 5.05
CA GLN A 264 -0.93 19.65 4.81
C GLN A 264 -0.10 19.10 5.99
N SER A 265 -0.73 18.71 7.11
CA SER A 265 -0.01 18.31 8.31
C SER A 265 0.58 16.91 8.18
N ILE A 266 1.89 16.84 7.93
CA ILE A 266 2.64 15.57 7.95
C ILE A 266 2.62 14.89 9.33
N SER A 267 2.56 15.68 10.41
CA SER A 267 2.52 15.17 11.78
C SER A 267 1.27 14.33 12.08
N LEU A 268 0.20 14.49 11.29
CA LEU A 268 -0.98 13.62 11.37
C LEU A 268 -0.61 12.18 11.04
N LEU A 269 0.22 11.96 10.02
CA LEU A 269 0.66 10.62 9.61
C LEU A 269 1.46 9.93 10.72
N ILE A 270 2.33 10.67 11.40
CA ILE A 270 3.14 10.16 12.53
C ILE A 270 2.27 9.80 13.75
N LYS A 271 1.17 10.53 13.97
CA LYS A 271 0.26 10.28 15.09
C LYS A 271 -0.68 9.10 14.85
N SER A 272 -0.85 8.69 13.60
CA SER A 272 -1.72 7.59 13.18
C SER A 272 -0.93 6.33 12.87
N ASN A 273 -1.58 5.18 12.97
CA ASN A 273 -1.03 3.88 12.54
C ASN A 273 -2.10 2.98 11.89
N GLY A 274 -3.21 3.58 11.46
CA GLY A 274 -4.28 2.93 10.72
C GLY A 274 -5.23 3.97 10.14
N TYR A 275 -6.16 3.52 9.31
CA TYR A 275 -7.22 4.38 8.78
C TYR A 275 -8.52 3.60 8.62
N ILE A 276 -9.65 4.30 8.63
CA ILE A 276 -10.95 3.76 8.25
C ILE A 276 -11.40 4.39 6.94
N VAL A 277 -12.08 3.58 6.13
CA VAL A 277 -12.76 4.04 4.92
C VAL A 277 -14.23 4.23 5.29
N VAL A 278 -14.69 5.48 5.27
CA VAL A 278 -16.06 5.83 5.63
C VAL A 278 -16.85 6.10 4.34
N PRO A 279 -17.94 5.37 4.07
CA PRO A 279 -18.84 5.60 2.94
C PRO A 279 -19.45 7.02 2.92
N GLU A 280 -20.03 7.40 1.78
CA GLU A 280 -20.58 8.74 1.54
C GLU A 280 -21.73 9.05 2.52
N GLU A 281 -22.62 8.09 2.72
CA GLU A 281 -23.80 8.13 3.58
C GLU A 281 -23.51 8.22 5.09
N ILE A 282 -22.30 7.85 5.53
CA ILE A 282 -21.94 7.91 6.96
C ILE A 282 -21.39 9.30 7.30
N THR A 283 -22.10 9.99 8.20
CA THR A 283 -21.79 11.36 8.63
C THR A 283 -21.28 11.44 10.07
N ASN A 284 -21.53 10.42 10.88
CA ASN A 284 -21.04 10.28 12.25
C ASN A 284 -20.75 8.79 12.54
N ILE A 285 -19.86 8.55 13.50
CA ILE A 285 -19.62 7.23 14.10
C ILE A 285 -19.47 7.48 15.60
N ASP A 286 -20.30 6.82 16.41
CA ASP A 286 -20.33 7.04 17.84
C ASP A 286 -19.20 6.30 18.55
N LYS A 287 -18.75 6.91 19.66
CA LYS A 287 -17.85 6.27 20.61
C LYS A 287 -18.44 4.95 21.08
N GLY A 288 -17.61 3.92 21.13
CA GLY A 288 -18.01 2.57 21.52
C GLY A 288 -18.40 1.67 20.34
N GLU A 289 -18.63 2.22 19.15
CA GLU A 289 -18.87 1.42 17.96
C GLU A 289 -17.64 0.60 17.56
N LYS A 290 -17.88 -0.57 16.96
CA LYS A 290 -16.85 -1.41 16.40
C LYS A 290 -16.62 -1.04 14.94
N ILE A 291 -15.38 -0.73 14.59
CA ILE A 291 -14.96 -0.32 13.25
C ILE A 291 -13.88 -1.25 12.70
N GLU A 292 -13.88 -1.44 11.39
CA GLU A 292 -12.81 -2.14 10.69
C GLU A 292 -11.69 -1.15 10.32
N VAL A 293 -10.60 -1.21 11.06
CA VAL A 293 -9.41 -0.39 10.80
C VAL A 293 -8.54 -1.07 9.76
N ASN A 294 -8.25 -0.36 8.68
CA ASN A 294 -7.32 -0.78 7.65
C ASN A 294 -5.89 -0.49 8.08
N LEU A 295 -5.02 -1.48 7.88
CA LEU A 295 -3.59 -1.41 8.10
C LEU A 295 -2.89 -1.41 6.74
N LEU A 296 -1.98 -0.46 6.55
CA LEU A 296 -1.21 -0.29 5.33
C LEU A 296 0.28 -0.52 5.63
N PRO A 297 0.92 -1.55 5.07
CA PRO A 297 2.37 -1.74 5.18
C PRO A 297 3.15 -0.44 4.84
N GLY A 298 4.20 -0.14 5.61
CA GLY A 298 4.94 1.12 5.52
C GLY A 298 4.31 2.34 6.19
N PHE A 299 3.01 2.29 6.51
CA PHE A 299 2.27 3.36 7.19
C PHE A 299 1.79 2.94 8.59
N SER A 300 1.31 1.70 8.71
CA SER A 300 0.76 1.13 9.92
C SER A 300 1.82 0.32 10.66
N TYR A 301 2.12 0.73 11.90
CA TYR A 301 2.88 -0.08 12.85
C TYR A 301 2.19 -0.04 14.22
N ILE A 302 1.74 -1.19 14.72
CA ILE A 302 1.29 -1.33 16.10
C ILE A 302 2.48 -1.97 16.83
N LYS A 303 3.06 -1.24 17.80
CA LYS A 303 4.29 -1.67 18.52
C LYS A 303 4.21 -3.15 18.93
N ASP A 304 5.30 -3.87 18.62
CA ASP A 304 5.75 -5.22 19.05
C ASP A 304 4.75 -6.38 19.05
N SER A 305 3.51 -6.15 18.64
CA SER A 305 2.59 -7.19 18.20
C SER A 305 2.63 -7.16 16.68
N LEU A 306 3.62 -7.86 16.12
CA LEU A 306 3.78 -8.09 14.69
C LEU A 306 2.39 -8.18 14.04
N ILE A 307 2.02 -7.15 13.27
CA ILE A 307 1.06 -7.32 12.18
C ILE A 307 1.86 -7.97 11.04
N SER A 308 2.49 -9.12 11.30
CA SER A 308 3.05 -9.96 10.25
C SER A 308 2.02 -11.05 9.98
N LYS A 309 1.52 -11.08 8.75
CA LYS A 309 0.86 -12.26 8.20
C LYS A 309 1.78 -13.48 8.26
#